data_AF-A0A372MHD7-F1
#
_entry.id   AF-A0A372MHD7-F1
#
_cell.length_a   1.000
_cell.length_b   1.000
_cell.length_c   1.000
_cell.angle_alpha   90.00
_cell.angle_beta   90.00
_cell.angle_gamma   90.00
#
_symmetry.space_group_name_H-M   'P 1'
#
loop_
_entity.id
_entity.type
_entity.pdbx_description
1 polymer ?
#
loop_
_entity_poly.entity_id
_entity_poly.type
_entity_poly.pdbx_seq_one_letter_code
_entity_poly.pdbx_strand_id
1 'polypeptide(L)'
;MCKDKGIIFSVFSLAEAYLLQYATPMENYYILRLGKELRRNLKLFRDGLYKQYGEPSLLTLEACIILGPVDKQDTLPFVDCPPLPLTTLDTTSYKNGHLHLPIPGTPFAQIRKQLGTDYPYDGVYLGEIETTLSVDPIIIKDLSLAMLSIQREGALITWNVSLEKHLDSGRHH
;
A
#
# COMPACT_ATOMS: atom_id res chain seq x y z
N MET A 1 38.32 -46.33 -28.23
CA MET A 1 38.52 -44.86 -28.08
C MET A 1 37.61 -44.22 -29.11
N CYS A 2 36.58 -43.42 -28.83
CA CYS A 2 36.31 -42.47 -27.74
C CYS A 2 34.88 -42.62 -27.15
N LYS A 3 34.74 -42.11 -25.91
CA LYS A 3 33.53 -41.97 -25.10
C LYS A 3 32.76 -40.67 -25.43
N ASP A 4 31.56 -40.57 -24.84
CA ASP A 4 30.78 -39.37 -24.48
C ASP A 4 29.84 -38.80 -25.56
N LYS A 5 28.62 -38.33 -25.28
CA LYS A 5 27.78 -38.23 -24.07
C LYS A 5 26.33 -38.00 -24.54
N GLY A 6 25.37 -38.64 -23.90
CA GLY A 6 23.94 -38.38 -24.13
C GLY A 6 23.59 -36.95 -23.74
N ILE A 7 22.98 -36.22 -24.67
CA ILE A 7 22.37 -34.92 -24.40
C ILE A 7 20.94 -35.21 -23.94
N ILE A 8 20.70 -35.12 -22.64
CA ILE A 8 19.34 -35.07 -22.09
C ILE A 8 18.83 -33.66 -22.37
N PHE A 9 18.02 -33.49 -23.41
CA PHE A 9 17.22 -32.28 -23.57
C PHE A 9 16.14 -32.30 -22.48
N SER A 10 16.32 -31.51 -21.43
CA SER A 10 15.24 -31.12 -20.54
C SER A 10 14.25 -30.31 -21.37
N VAL A 11 13.18 -30.95 -21.84
CA VAL A 11 12.05 -30.26 -22.46
C VAL A 11 11.31 -29.56 -21.33
N PHE A 12 11.77 -28.35 -20.97
CA PHE A 12 10.94 -27.45 -20.20
C PHE A 12 9.67 -27.20 -21.01
N SER A 13 8.52 -27.46 -20.40
CA SER A 13 7.23 -27.19 -21.04
C SER A 13 7.17 -25.70 -21.37
N LEU A 14 6.67 -25.35 -22.56
CA LEU A 14 6.43 -23.95 -22.95
C LEU A 14 5.57 -23.21 -21.90
N ALA A 15 4.75 -23.93 -21.11
CA ALA A 15 3.98 -23.37 -19.99
C ALA A 15 4.85 -22.94 -18.80
N GLU A 16 5.93 -23.66 -18.47
CA GLU A 16 6.85 -23.29 -17.39
C GLU A 16 7.71 -22.09 -17.78
N ALA A 17 8.11 -22.01 -19.05
CA ALA A 17 8.78 -20.83 -19.61
C ALA A 17 7.84 -19.61 -19.70
N TYR A 18 6.55 -19.83 -19.95
CA TYR A 18 5.53 -18.77 -19.91
C TYR A 18 5.29 -18.26 -18.49
N LEU A 19 5.16 -19.15 -17.50
CA LEU A 19 4.90 -18.76 -16.10
C LEU A 19 6.07 -17.99 -15.47
N LEU A 20 7.31 -18.30 -15.84
CA LEU A 20 8.50 -17.58 -15.38
C LEU A 20 8.61 -16.15 -15.96
N GLN A 21 7.84 -15.80 -17.00
CA GLN A 21 7.83 -14.46 -17.61
C GLN A 21 6.89 -13.44 -16.94
N TYR A 22 6.04 -13.85 -15.99
CA TYR A 22 4.99 -12.99 -15.41
C TYR A 22 5.16 -12.63 -13.93
N ALA A 23 6.34 -12.88 -13.32
CA ALA A 23 6.64 -12.26 -12.04
C ALA A 23 6.82 -10.75 -12.28
N THR A 24 5.79 -9.96 -12.03
CA THR A 24 5.91 -8.51 -12.12
C THR A 24 6.94 -8.05 -11.08
N PRO A 25 7.81 -7.08 -11.42
CA PRO A 25 8.78 -6.56 -10.47
C PRO A 25 8.06 -6.11 -9.19
N MET A 26 8.67 -6.41 -8.05
CA MET A 26 8.15 -6.03 -6.74
C MET A 26 8.05 -4.50 -6.66
N GLU A 27 6.85 -4.00 -6.39
CA GLU A 27 6.60 -2.58 -6.18
C GLU A 27 6.83 -2.23 -4.73
N ASN A 28 7.53 -1.13 -4.45
CA ASN A 28 7.73 -0.65 -3.08
C ASN A 28 7.20 0.77 -2.95
N TYR A 29 6.57 1.04 -1.81
CA TYR A 29 5.99 2.34 -1.49
C TYR A 29 6.38 2.75 -0.08
N TYR A 30 6.64 4.04 0.12
CA TYR A 30 6.52 4.61 1.45
C TYR A 30 5.05 4.74 1.81
N ILE A 31 4.70 4.33 3.03
CA ILE A 31 3.35 4.47 3.57
C ILE A 31 3.38 5.11 4.96
N LEU A 32 2.30 5.79 5.31
CA LEU A 32 1.96 6.06 6.70
C LEU A 32 0.96 5.00 7.16
N ARG A 33 1.43 4.15 8.06
CA ARG A 33 0.63 3.13 8.72
C ARG A 33 -0.20 3.77 9.81
N LEU A 34 -1.51 3.47 9.81
CA LEU A 34 -2.46 3.99 10.77
C LEU A 34 -2.36 3.23 12.12
N GLY A 35 -2.80 3.89 13.19
CA GLY A 35 -2.92 3.28 14.51
C GLY A 35 -3.73 1.97 14.51
N LYS A 36 -3.38 1.05 15.41
CA LYS A 36 -3.93 -0.32 15.46
C LYS A 36 -5.46 -0.34 15.50
N GLU A 37 -6.05 0.48 16.38
CA GLU A 37 -7.51 0.56 16.54
C GLU A 37 -8.20 1.06 15.27
N LEU A 38 -7.61 2.07 14.62
CA LEU A 38 -8.15 2.62 13.39
C LEU A 38 -8.07 1.61 12.24
N ARG A 39 -6.94 0.90 12.10
CA ARG A 39 -6.81 -0.19 11.11
C ARG A 39 -7.84 -1.29 11.32
N ARG A 40 -8.14 -1.66 12.56
CA ARG A 40 -9.19 -2.65 12.87
C ARG A 40 -10.56 -2.16 12.40
N ASN A 41 -10.92 -0.91 12.68
CA ASN A 41 -12.22 -0.34 12.29
C ASN A 41 -12.34 -0.24 10.76
N LEU A 42 -11.28 0.23 10.09
CA LEU A 42 -11.23 0.30 8.62
C LEU A 42 -11.28 -1.08 7.96
N LYS A 43 -10.70 -2.11 8.58
CA LYS A 43 -10.84 -3.50 8.11
C LYS A 43 -12.31 -3.92 8.13
N LEU A 44 -13.04 -3.68 9.22
CA LEU A 44 -14.47 -4.01 9.30
C LEU A 44 -15.30 -3.27 8.25
N PHE A 45 -14.99 -1.99 8.03
CA PHE A 45 -15.62 -1.19 6.97
C PHE A 45 -15.38 -1.81 5.59
N ARG A 46 -14.12 -2.15 5.25
CA ARG A 46 -13.75 -2.78 3.97
C ARG A 46 -14.32 -4.17 3.80
N ASP A 47 -14.41 -4.97 4.87
CA ASP A 47 -15.09 -6.26 4.87
C ASP A 47 -16.58 -6.09 4.50
N GLY A 48 -17.22 -4.99 4.95
CA GLY A 48 -18.57 -4.60 4.55
C GLY A 48 -18.68 -4.26 3.07
N LEU A 49 -17.75 -3.46 2.55
CA LEU A 49 -17.68 -3.13 1.12
C LEU A 49 -17.47 -4.38 0.26
N TYR A 50 -16.60 -5.29 0.70
CA TYR A 50 -16.33 -6.53 -0.02
C TYR A 50 -17.59 -7.40 -0.12
N LYS A 51 -18.39 -7.50 0.95
CA LYS A 51 -19.67 -8.22 0.90
C LYS A 51 -20.66 -7.60 -0.08
N GLN A 52 -20.61 -6.28 -0.27
CA GLN A 52 -21.50 -5.57 -1.17
C GLN A 52 -21.07 -5.67 -2.64
N TYR A 53 -19.77 -5.55 -2.91
CA TYR A 53 -19.26 -5.38 -4.27
C TYR A 53 -18.44 -6.57 -4.80
N GLY A 54 -18.00 -7.48 -3.94
CA GLY A 54 -17.20 -8.65 -4.31
C GLY A 54 -15.78 -8.34 -4.80
N GLU A 55 -15.29 -7.11 -4.61
CA GLU A 55 -14.01 -6.65 -5.16
C GLU A 55 -12.82 -7.06 -4.27
N PRO A 56 -11.94 -7.99 -4.71
CA PRO A 56 -10.90 -8.58 -3.84
C PRO A 56 -9.87 -7.58 -3.30
N SER A 57 -9.61 -6.46 -4.00
CA SER A 57 -8.68 -5.42 -3.54
C SER A 57 -9.07 -4.79 -2.19
N LEU A 58 -10.33 -4.92 -1.79
CA LEU A 58 -10.83 -4.51 -0.47
C LEU A 58 -10.30 -5.40 0.66
N LEU A 59 -9.76 -6.58 0.36
CA LEU A 59 -9.22 -7.53 1.34
C LEU A 59 -7.70 -7.71 1.25
N THR A 60 -7.07 -7.24 0.17
CA THR A 60 -5.65 -7.51 -0.09
C THR A 60 -4.76 -6.68 0.82
N LEU A 61 -4.56 -5.38 0.54
CA LEU A 61 -3.65 -4.51 1.30
C LEU A 61 -4.29 -4.07 2.62
N GLU A 62 -3.51 -3.66 3.62
CA GLU A 62 -4.09 -2.96 4.78
C GLU A 62 -4.42 -1.48 4.46
N ALA A 63 -5.38 -0.90 5.19
CA ALA A 63 -5.69 0.51 5.04
C ALA A 63 -4.51 1.35 5.57
N CYS A 64 -3.99 2.22 4.71
CA CYS A 64 -2.83 3.08 4.97
C CYS A 64 -2.94 4.36 4.13
N ILE A 65 -2.05 5.33 4.39
CA ILE A 65 -1.87 6.47 3.49
C ILE A 65 -0.62 6.20 2.66
N ILE A 66 -0.74 6.22 1.34
CA ILE A 66 0.39 5.98 0.45
C ILE A 66 1.10 7.32 0.21
N LEU A 67 2.39 7.37 0.50
CA LEU A 67 3.21 8.58 0.32
C LEU A 67 3.81 8.66 -1.07
N GLY A 68 4.15 7.51 -1.66
CA GLY A 68 4.65 7.41 -3.02
C GLY A 68 5.58 6.21 -3.23
N PRO A 69 5.96 5.93 -4.49
CA PRO A 69 6.88 4.85 -4.82
C PRO A 69 8.28 5.10 -4.24
N VAL A 70 9.01 4.02 -4.00
CA VAL A 70 10.40 4.05 -3.55
C VAL A 70 11.13 2.84 -4.12
N ASP A 71 12.44 2.97 -4.39
CA ASP A 71 13.30 1.80 -4.57
C ASP A 71 13.46 1.03 -3.26
N LYS A 72 13.87 -0.25 -3.35
CA LYS A 72 14.13 -1.05 -2.15
C LYS A 72 15.22 -0.38 -1.30
N GLN A 73 14.93 -0.17 -0.02
CA GLN A 73 15.87 0.37 0.96
C GLN A 73 16.01 -0.57 2.16
N ASP A 74 17.16 -0.48 2.83
CA ASP A 74 17.45 -1.25 4.05
C ASP A 74 17.09 -0.50 5.34
N THR A 75 16.90 0.83 5.25
CA THR A 75 16.55 1.68 6.40
C THR A 75 15.51 2.73 6.00
N LEU A 76 14.75 3.23 6.98
CA LEU A 76 13.88 4.38 6.75
C LEU A 76 14.65 5.70 6.91
N PRO A 77 14.43 6.68 6.02
CA PRO A 77 14.90 8.04 6.23
C PRO A 77 14.21 8.68 7.44
N PHE A 78 14.88 9.67 8.03
CA PHE A 78 14.25 10.54 9.00
C PHE A 78 13.32 11.53 8.29
N VAL A 79 12.10 11.69 8.82
CA VAL A 79 11.10 12.63 8.32
C VAL A 79 10.35 13.25 9.49
N ASP A 80 9.81 14.43 9.27
CA ASP A 80 8.95 15.10 10.25
C ASP A 80 7.55 14.49 10.22
N CYS A 81 6.94 14.38 11.41
CA CYS A 81 5.56 13.97 11.52
C CYS A 81 4.64 15.06 10.94
N PRO A 82 3.66 14.73 10.07
CA PRO A 82 2.65 15.70 9.67
C PRO A 82 1.86 16.18 10.90
N PRO A 83 1.29 17.39 10.87
CA PRO A 83 0.55 17.93 12.01
C PRO A 83 -0.67 17.06 12.33
N LEU A 84 -0.71 16.52 13.55
CA LEU A 84 -1.78 15.65 14.04
C LEU A 84 -2.67 16.40 15.06
N PRO A 85 -3.99 16.15 15.08
CA PRO A 85 -4.68 15.08 14.36
C PRO A 85 -5.09 15.48 12.94
N LEU A 86 -5.21 14.49 12.06
CA LEU A 86 -5.81 14.67 10.72
C LEU A 86 -7.25 14.14 10.75
N THR A 87 -8.14 14.78 10.00
CA THR A 87 -9.55 14.34 9.87
C THR A 87 -9.87 14.11 8.40
N THR A 88 -10.47 12.98 8.07
CA THR A 88 -10.91 12.70 6.69
C THR A 88 -12.16 13.50 6.35
N LEU A 89 -12.48 13.61 5.06
CA LEU A 89 -13.80 14.02 4.62
C LEU A 89 -14.85 12.94 4.94
N ASP A 90 -16.12 13.32 4.82
CA ASP A 90 -17.31 12.49 5.06
C ASP A 90 -17.74 11.66 3.84
N THR A 91 -16.95 11.69 2.76
CA THR A 91 -17.27 11.05 1.50
C THR A 91 -16.02 10.40 0.91
N THR A 92 -16.11 9.16 0.45
CA THR A 92 -15.02 8.47 -0.27
C THR A 92 -14.80 9.11 -1.64
N SER A 93 -13.58 9.01 -2.18
CA SER A 93 -13.27 9.42 -3.54
C SER A 93 -12.55 8.30 -4.28
N TYR A 94 -12.74 8.24 -5.60
CA TYR A 94 -12.02 7.33 -6.48
C TYR A 94 -11.07 8.14 -7.36
N LYS A 95 -9.77 7.83 -7.32
CA LYS A 95 -8.75 8.51 -8.11
C LYS A 95 -7.60 7.58 -8.41
N ASN A 96 -7.10 7.61 -9.65
CA ASN A 96 -5.96 6.80 -10.12
C ASN A 96 -6.11 5.31 -9.80
N GLY A 97 -7.31 4.75 -9.99
CA GLY A 97 -7.57 3.34 -9.72
C GLY A 97 -7.94 3.03 -8.26
N HIS A 98 -7.85 3.99 -7.34
CA HIS A 98 -7.97 3.74 -5.90
C HIS A 98 -9.16 4.46 -5.26
N LEU A 99 -9.98 3.69 -4.55
CA LEU A 99 -10.91 4.19 -3.55
C LEU A 99 -10.12 4.61 -2.32
N HIS A 100 -10.38 5.82 -1.83
CA HIS A 100 -9.77 6.35 -0.62
C HIS A 100 -10.72 7.25 0.17
N LEU A 101 -10.41 7.46 1.44
CA LEU A 101 -11.00 8.52 2.26
C LEU A 101 -10.12 9.76 2.18
N PRO A 102 -10.55 10.83 1.50
CA PRO A 102 -9.73 12.03 1.32
C PRO A 102 -9.42 12.70 2.66
N ILE A 103 -8.24 13.28 2.76
CA ILE A 103 -7.84 14.17 3.85
C ILE A 103 -7.68 15.56 3.22
N PRO A 104 -8.43 16.58 3.69
CA PRO A 104 -8.41 17.90 3.06
C PRO A 104 -7.06 18.62 3.23
N GLY A 105 -6.76 19.51 2.29
CA GLY A 105 -5.53 20.27 2.25
C GLY A 105 -4.37 19.50 1.61
N THR A 106 -3.14 19.74 2.09
CA THR A 106 -1.93 19.06 1.62
C THR A 106 -1.02 18.62 2.78
N PRO A 107 -1.54 17.85 3.77
CA PRO A 107 -0.81 17.54 5.00
C PRO A 107 0.47 16.72 4.74
N PHE A 108 0.56 16.04 3.60
CA PHE A 108 1.68 15.15 3.27
C PHE A 108 2.72 15.79 2.35
N ALA A 109 2.57 17.07 1.97
CA ALA A 109 3.50 17.73 1.04
C ALA A 109 4.95 17.78 1.56
N GLN A 110 5.13 18.11 2.85
CA GLN A 110 6.47 18.20 3.46
C GLN A 110 7.14 16.82 3.55
N ILE A 111 6.45 15.81 4.07
CA ILE A 111 7.00 14.46 4.20
C ILE A 111 7.33 13.85 2.83
N ARG A 112 6.48 14.04 1.82
CA ARG A 112 6.76 13.63 0.42
C ARG A 112 8.01 14.30 -0.14
N LYS A 113 8.17 15.61 0.11
CA LYS A 113 9.38 16.35 -0.26
C LYS A 113 10.63 15.80 0.43
N GLN A 114 10.56 15.47 1.73
CA GLN A 114 11.68 14.87 2.48
C GLN A 114 12.05 13.48 1.96
N LEU A 115 11.05 12.70 1.53
CA LEU A 115 11.23 11.38 0.95
C LEU A 115 11.61 11.38 -0.54
N GLY A 116 11.53 12.54 -1.21
CA GLY A 116 11.77 12.64 -2.65
C GLY A 116 10.76 11.87 -3.50
N THR A 117 9.51 11.76 -3.04
CA THR A 117 8.45 10.98 -3.71
C THR A 117 7.18 11.81 -3.89
N ASP A 118 6.23 11.31 -4.68
CA ASP A 118 4.90 11.91 -4.82
C ASP A 118 3.78 10.85 -4.84
N TYR A 119 2.54 11.33 -4.71
CA TYR A 119 1.38 10.49 -4.90
C TYR A 119 0.16 11.32 -5.30
N PRO A 120 -0.76 10.79 -6.14
CA PRO A 120 -1.81 11.58 -6.77
C PRO A 120 -2.94 12.04 -5.83
N TYR A 121 -3.00 11.54 -4.59
CA TYR A 121 -4.02 11.93 -3.62
C TYR A 121 -3.52 11.92 -2.18
N ASP A 122 -4.24 12.64 -1.31
CA ASP A 122 -4.05 12.65 0.14
C ASP A 122 -5.25 11.97 0.78
N GLY A 123 -5.05 10.76 1.30
CA GLY A 123 -6.15 10.01 1.89
C GLY A 123 -5.79 8.59 2.29
N VAL A 124 -6.72 7.98 3.02
CA VAL A 124 -6.61 6.58 3.46
C VAL A 124 -7.07 5.67 2.34
N TYR A 125 -6.17 4.84 1.81
CA TYR A 125 -6.46 3.82 0.82
C TYR A 125 -7.46 2.79 1.37
N LEU A 126 -8.45 2.43 0.54
CA LEU A 126 -9.48 1.44 0.86
C LEU A 126 -9.53 0.26 -0.10
N GLY A 127 -9.19 0.43 -1.38
CA GLY A 127 -9.30 -0.63 -2.39
C GLY A 127 -9.24 -0.09 -3.80
N GLU A 128 -9.42 -0.96 -4.79
CA GLU A 128 -9.39 -0.65 -6.23
C GLU A 128 -10.80 -0.71 -6.85
N ILE A 129 -11.79 -0.12 -6.17
CA ILE A 129 -13.20 -0.10 -6.63
C ILE A 129 -13.73 1.31 -6.90
N GLU A 130 -14.34 1.52 -8.05
CA GLU A 130 -14.98 2.80 -8.39
C GLU A 130 -16.38 2.90 -7.75
N THR A 131 -16.45 3.59 -6.61
CA THR A 131 -17.71 3.89 -5.90
C THR A 131 -17.59 5.18 -5.09
N THR A 132 -18.72 5.69 -4.61
CA THR A 132 -18.79 6.87 -3.72
C THR A 132 -19.77 6.59 -2.59
N LEU A 133 -19.32 6.79 -1.36
CA LEU A 133 -20.06 6.48 -0.15
C LEU A 133 -19.90 7.62 0.85
N SER A 134 -21.00 7.96 1.53
CA SER A 134 -20.94 8.80 2.71
C SER A 134 -20.53 7.95 3.92
N VAL A 135 -19.61 8.46 4.73
CA VAL A 135 -19.06 7.81 5.92
C VAL A 135 -18.87 8.81 7.04
N ASP A 136 -18.79 8.33 8.27
CA ASP A 136 -18.37 9.18 9.38
C ASP A 136 -16.90 9.58 9.22
N PRO A 137 -16.56 10.88 9.37
CA PRO A 137 -15.18 11.34 9.36
C PRO A 137 -14.31 10.62 10.38
N ILE A 138 -13.11 10.22 9.95
CA ILE A 138 -12.15 9.49 10.77
C ILE A 138 -11.09 10.46 11.28
N ILE A 139 -10.78 10.37 12.58
CA ILE A 139 -9.71 11.12 13.21
C ILE A 139 -8.46 10.25 13.33
N ILE A 140 -7.36 10.69 12.71
CA ILE A 140 -6.05 10.05 12.74
C ILE A 140 -5.19 10.79 13.77
N LYS A 141 -4.73 10.08 14.81
CA LYS A 141 -4.00 10.66 15.94
C LYS A 141 -2.55 10.22 16.04
N ASP A 142 -2.20 9.13 15.36
CA ASP A 142 -0.90 8.48 15.41
C ASP A 142 -0.58 7.86 14.05
N LEU A 143 0.68 7.93 13.67
CA LEU A 143 1.19 7.47 12.38
C LEU A 143 2.56 6.83 12.57
N SER A 144 2.83 5.77 11.81
CA SER A 144 4.18 5.22 11.63
C SER A 144 4.57 5.33 10.17
N LEU A 145 5.80 5.77 9.88
CA LEU A 145 6.39 5.58 8.56
C LEU A 145 6.74 4.09 8.40
N ALA A 146 6.46 3.52 7.25
CA ALA A 146 6.86 2.17 6.91
C ALA A 146 7.07 2.02 5.40
N MET A 147 7.66 0.90 5.00
CA MET A 147 7.78 0.49 3.60
C MET A 147 6.78 -0.64 3.32
N LEU A 148 5.96 -0.46 2.28
CA LEU A 148 5.05 -1.48 1.76
C LEU A 148 5.65 -2.07 0.49
N SER A 149 5.88 -3.38 0.48
CA SER A 149 6.25 -4.14 -0.71
C SER A 149 5.05 -4.93 -1.22
N ILE A 150 4.77 -4.85 -2.52
CA ILE A 150 3.69 -5.59 -3.19
C ILE A 150 4.30 -6.43 -4.31
N GLN A 151 3.95 -7.70 -4.35
CA GLN A 151 4.32 -8.63 -5.40
C GLN A 151 3.06 -9.24 -5.99
N ARG A 152 2.94 -9.18 -7.31
CA ARG A 152 1.81 -9.75 -8.06
C ARG A 152 2.32 -10.93 -8.88
N GLU A 153 1.67 -12.08 -8.73
CA GLU A 153 1.96 -13.32 -9.45
C GLU A 153 0.65 -13.85 -10.05
N GLY A 154 0.36 -13.44 -11.29
CA GLY A 154 -0.94 -13.69 -11.90
C GLY A 154 -2.07 -13.04 -11.10
N ALA A 155 -2.97 -13.86 -10.55
CA ALA A 155 -4.08 -13.39 -9.69
C ALA A 155 -3.71 -13.29 -8.20
N LEU A 156 -2.53 -13.79 -7.80
CA LEU A 156 -2.08 -13.73 -6.41
C LEU A 156 -1.41 -12.39 -6.13
N ILE A 157 -1.85 -11.70 -5.08
CA ILE A 157 -1.22 -10.47 -4.59
C ILE A 157 -0.68 -10.76 -3.20
N THR A 158 0.64 -10.75 -3.05
CA THR A 158 1.30 -10.81 -1.74
C THR A 158 1.84 -9.43 -1.41
N TRP A 159 1.79 -9.08 -0.13
CA TRP A 159 2.33 -7.81 0.34
C TRP A 159 2.95 -7.99 1.72
N ASN A 160 3.89 -7.10 2.02
CA ASN A 160 4.55 -7.06 3.31
C ASN A 160 4.82 -5.61 3.71
N VAL A 161 4.61 -5.30 4.99
CA VAL A 161 5.05 -4.04 5.58
C VAL A 161 6.33 -4.30 6.36
N SER A 162 7.39 -3.57 6.02
CA SER A 162 8.71 -3.66 6.64
C SER A 162 9.18 -2.28 7.09
N LEU A 163 10.28 -2.28 7.85
CA LEU A 163 10.97 -1.08 8.31
C LEU A 163 10.00 -0.06 8.92
N GLU A 164 9.27 -0.41 9.98
CA GLU A 164 8.30 0.49 10.60
C GLU A 164 8.96 1.38 11.67
N LYS A 165 8.66 2.68 11.65
CA LYS A 165 9.09 3.65 12.65
C LYS A 165 7.94 4.60 13.01
N HIS A 166 7.60 4.67 14.29
CA HIS A 166 6.61 5.62 14.79
C HIS A 166 7.07 7.07 14.56
N LEU A 167 6.18 7.93 14.07
CA LEU A 167 6.46 9.34 13.87
C LEU A 167 6.07 10.12 15.12
N ASP A 168 7.06 10.71 15.78
CA ASP A 168 6.83 11.56 16.94
C ASP A 168 6.12 12.84 16.51
N SER A 169 4.89 13.02 16.99
CA SER A 169 4.08 14.22 16.75
C SER A 169 4.61 15.47 17.46
N GLY A 170 5.70 15.37 18.23
CA GLY A 170 6.27 16.47 18.99
C GLY A 170 5.38 16.96 20.13
N ARG A 171 4.32 16.20 20.47
CA ARG A 171 3.50 16.46 21.65
C ARG A 171 4.29 16.12 22.90
N HIS A 172 5.12 17.05 23.33
CA HIS A 172 5.48 17.17 24.74
C HIS A 172 4.18 17.45 25.53
N HIS A 173 3.90 16.57 26.49
CA HIS A 173 2.95 16.67 27.62
C HIS A 173 1.89 17.77 27.62
#